data_AF-A0A1E7F279-F1
#
_entry.id   AF-A0A1E7F279-F1
#
_cell.length_a   1.000
_cell.length_b   1.000
_cell.length_c   1.000
_cell.angle_alpha   90.00
_cell.angle_beta   90.00
_cell.angle_gamma   90.00
#
_symmetry.space_group_name_H-M   'P 1'
#
loop_
_entity.id
_entity.type
_entity.pdbx_description
1 polymer ?
#
loop_
_entity_poly.entity_id
_entity_poly.type
_entity_poly.pdbx_seq_one_letter_code
_entity_poly.pdbx_strand_id
1 'polypeptide(L)'
;MQLIPALLAGGLQSLRHLQQFTIPDYTSPPLDIAIEATPELFRDDAYLNKTRDMIGSDGSCNDYITGCQILFPPAPEAVESGTAKLGVLFYGGGLVDPRSYSIIAKKLSDVHGLAVAIPIFTSDLAYSDCSGTNRLSLAASAFPDVEKWILAGHSLGGIGAQVDLWNARNETDSDIGGLVLMGSYIRQDLGCGAIDFSQTNIPMASVSGELDGIVNRTRFDLGQEFLSTNDTFLLDVMGGNHGYFGHYNYTLRTPILGQNDGDALIPREIQIDLSIGAIMHVASRMGLPLPSFTKRAVAPKIISACEDKILDTSTSSSGIFWHGFSGMTIALSTFLFTYCW
;
A
#
# COMPACT_ATOMS: atom_id res chain seq x y z
N MET A 1 -21.85 -14.75 -8.41
CA MET A 1 -22.14 -13.95 -7.20
C MET A 1 -22.45 -14.87 -6.02
N GLN A 2 -21.47 -15.64 -5.52
CA GLN A 2 -21.64 -16.50 -4.31
C GLN A 2 -20.34 -17.14 -3.78
N LEU A 3 -19.17 -16.97 -4.42
CA LEU A 3 -17.95 -17.68 -4.01
C LEU A 3 -17.34 -17.15 -2.69
N ILE A 4 -17.35 -15.84 -2.44
CA ILE A 4 -16.70 -15.28 -1.24
C ILE A 4 -17.46 -15.58 0.07
N PRO A 5 -18.80 -15.47 0.15
CA PRO A 5 -19.52 -15.88 1.35
C PRO A 5 -19.40 -17.39 1.62
N ALA A 6 -19.30 -18.22 0.58
CA ALA A 6 -19.10 -19.66 0.72
C ALA A 6 -17.69 -20.02 1.21
N LEU A 7 -16.66 -19.26 0.79
CA LEU A 7 -15.28 -19.40 1.29
C LEU A 7 -15.11 -18.96 2.76
N LEU A 8 -15.95 -18.03 3.25
CA LEU A 8 -15.93 -17.56 4.64
C LEU A 8 -16.83 -18.38 5.58
N ALA A 9 -17.85 -19.09 5.05
CA ALA A 9 -18.82 -19.85 5.85
C ALA A 9 -18.46 -21.34 6.03
N GLY A 10 -17.53 -21.87 5.24
CA GLY A 10 -17.01 -23.23 5.39
C GLY A 10 -15.68 -23.21 6.13
N GLY A 11 -15.59 -23.85 7.29
CA GLY A 11 -14.32 -24.02 7.99
C GLY A 11 -13.27 -24.63 7.07
N LEU A 12 -12.34 -23.81 6.59
CA LEU A 12 -11.19 -24.23 5.79
C LEU A 12 -10.10 -24.78 6.74
N GLN A 13 -10.45 -25.86 7.44
CA GLN A 13 -9.50 -26.68 8.17
C GLN A 13 -8.93 -27.72 7.22
N SER A 14 -7.76 -27.40 6.67
CA SER A 14 -6.90 -28.29 5.88
C SER A 14 -7.53 -28.84 4.59
N LEU A 15 -6.77 -28.80 3.50
CA LEU A 15 -6.91 -29.54 2.23
C LEU A 15 -6.93 -28.56 1.04
N ARG A 16 -5.72 -28.21 0.56
CA ARG A 16 -5.48 -27.71 -0.82
C ARG A 16 -5.78 -28.76 -1.91
N HIS A 17 -6.60 -29.76 -1.61
CA HIS A 17 -7.03 -30.82 -2.52
C HIS A 17 -8.40 -31.35 -2.08
N LEU A 18 -9.47 -30.63 -2.40
CA LEU A 18 -10.82 -31.19 -2.40
C LEU A 18 -11.53 -30.87 -3.72
N GLN A 19 -11.75 -31.94 -4.49
CA GLN A 19 -12.76 -32.14 -5.55
C GLN A 19 -12.58 -31.40 -6.89
N GLN A 20 -11.95 -32.11 -7.85
CA GLN A 20 -12.11 -32.03 -9.32
C GLN A 20 -12.05 -30.66 -10.04
N PHE A 21 -11.79 -29.56 -9.34
CA PHE A 21 -11.47 -28.25 -9.89
C PHE A 21 -10.20 -27.74 -9.21
N THR A 22 -9.11 -27.63 -9.97
CA THR A 22 -7.89 -26.96 -9.54
C THR A 22 -8.18 -25.46 -9.50
N ILE A 23 -8.51 -24.92 -8.32
CA ILE A 23 -8.43 -23.47 -8.10
C ILE A 23 -6.92 -23.15 -8.10
N PRO A 24 -6.44 -22.18 -8.90
CA PRO A 24 -5.01 -21.85 -8.90
C PRO A 24 -4.59 -21.31 -7.54
N ASP A 25 -3.33 -21.60 -7.14
CA ASP A 25 -2.75 -21.26 -5.82
C ASP A 25 -2.87 -19.76 -5.47
N TYR A 26 -2.98 -18.92 -6.49
CA TYR A 26 -3.42 -17.53 -6.43
C TYR A 26 -4.19 -17.23 -7.73
N THR A 27 -5.19 -16.36 -7.65
CA THR A 27 -5.96 -15.93 -8.85
C THR A 27 -5.33 -14.72 -9.54
N SER A 28 -4.23 -14.23 -8.98
CA SER A 28 -3.56 -12.97 -9.35
C SER A 28 -2.04 -13.13 -9.20
N PRO A 29 -1.38 -13.76 -10.19
CA PRO A 29 0.07 -13.91 -10.19
C PRO A 29 0.76 -12.54 -10.14
N PRO A 30 1.90 -12.44 -9.45
CA PRO A 30 2.73 -11.24 -9.52
C PRO A 30 3.27 -11.05 -10.94
N LEU A 31 3.44 -9.80 -11.37
CA LEU A 31 4.15 -9.49 -12.61
C LEU A 31 5.66 -9.72 -12.43
N ASP A 32 6.39 -9.98 -13.51
CA ASP A 32 7.84 -10.25 -13.45
C ASP A 32 8.63 -9.15 -12.73
N ILE A 33 8.30 -7.89 -12.99
CA ILE A 33 8.91 -6.74 -12.30
C ILE A 33 8.67 -6.76 -10.77
N ALA A 34 7.56 -7.33 -10.31
CA ALA A 34 7.28 -7.48 -8.89
C ALA A 34 8.15 -8.58 -8.28
N ILE A 35 8.32 -9.71 -8.99
CA ILE A 35 9.24 -10.78 -8.61
C ILE A 35 10.69 -10.28 -8.56
N GLU A 36 11.13 -9.51 -9.54
CA GLU A 36 12.47 -8.92 -9.56
C GLU A 36 12.69 -7.98 -8.36
N ALA A 37 11.67 -7.23 -7.95
CA ALA A 37 11.72 -6.37 -6.79
C ALA A 37 11.65 -7.11 -5.45
N THR A 38 11.17 -8.36 -5.42
CA THR A 38 11.12 -9.20 -4.22
C THR A 38 12.53 -9.60 -3.77
N PRO A 39 12.84 -9.67 -2.45
CA PRO A 39 14.07 -10.27 -1.94
C PRO A 39 14.29 -11.69 -2.49
N GLU A 40 15.53 -12.01 -2.84
CA GLU A 40 15.90 -13.23 -3.60
C GLU A 40 15.30 -14.52 -3.01
N LEU A 41 15.33 -14.65 -1.68
CA LEU A 41 14.80 -15.81 -0.96
C LEU A 41 13.32 -16.09 -1.26
N PHE A 42 12.51 -15.05 -1.45
CA PHE A 42 11.06 -15.16 -1.70
C PHE A 42 10.71 -15.18 -3.19
N ARG A 43 11.69 -15.06 -4.11
CA ARG A 43 11.41 -15.14 -5.56
C ARG A 43 11.02 -16.54 -6.00
N ASP A 44 11.50 -17.55 -5.29
CA ASP A 44 11.21 -18.95 -5.56
C ASP A 44 9.81 -19.35 -5.05
N ASP A 45 9.00 -19.90 -5.94
CA ASP A 45 7.63 -20.34 -5.62
C ASP A 45 7.62 -21.48 -4.58
N ALA A 46 8.59 -22.39 -4.62
CA ALA A 46 8.65 -23.49 -3.66
C ALA A 46 8.97 -23.00 -2.25
N TYR A 47 9.86 -22.00 -2.12
CA TYR A 47 10.12 -21.33 -0.85
C TYR A 47 8.88 -20.63 -0.31
N LEU A 48 8.19 -19.83 -1.15
CA LEU A 48 6.98 -19.12 -0.73
C LEU A 48 5.86 -20.09 -0.30
N ASN A 49 5.67 -21.18 -1.04
CA ASN A 49 4.67 -22.19 -0.69
C ASN A 49 5.03 -22.94 0.59
N LYS A 50 6.32 -23.28 0.78
CA LYS A 50 6.80 -23.84 2.04
C LYS A 50 6.54 -22.91 3.22
N THR A 51 6.74 -21.60 3.04
CA THR A 51 6.34 -20.60 4.05
C THR A 51 4.85 -20.68 4.34
N ARG A 52 3.99 -20.68 3.31
CA ARG A 52 2.53 -20.74 3.49
C ARG A 52 2.09 -21.99 4.28
N ASP A 53 2.75 -23.12 4.05
CA ASP A 53 2.46 -24.39 4.74
C ASP A 53 2.95 -24.43 6.20
N MET A 54 3.90 -23.56 6.57
CA MET A 54 4.40 -23.43 7.95
C MET A 54 3.54 -22.53 8.83
N ILE A 55 2.69 -21.70 8.23
CA ILE A 55 1.76 -20.84 8.96
C ILE A 55 0.67 -21.72 9.57
N GLY A 56 0.40 -21.54 10.86
CA GLY A 56 -0.63 -22.26 11.59
C GLY A 56 -2.00 -22.15 10.91
N SER A 57 -2.88 -23.12 11.15
CA SER A 57 -4.23 -23.12 10.55
C SER A 57 -5.10 -21.94 10.98
N ASP A 58 -4.73 -21.26 12.06
CA ASP A 58 -5.31 -20.02 12.57
C ASP A 58 -4.66 -18.75 11.97
N GLY A 59 -3.70 -18.90 11.05
CA GLY A 59 -2.93 -17.81 10.47
C GLY A 59 -1.77 -17.33 11.36
N SER A 60 -1.55 -17.96 12.52
CA SER A 60 -0.45 -17.63 13.41
C SER A 60 0.91 -18.06 12.84
N CYS A 61 1.92 -17.25 13.12
CA CYS A 61 3.30 -17.54 12.74
C CYS A 61 4.10 -17.86 13.99
N ASN A 62 4.62 -19.08 14.07
CA ASN A 62 5.55 -19.48 15.13
C ASN A 62 6.92 -18.80 14.92
N ASP A 63 7.78 -18.83 15.97
CA ASP A 63 9.04 -18.09 16.20
C ASP A 63 10.09 -17.97 15.06
N TYR A 64 9.84 -18.52 13.87
CA TYR A 64 10.57 -18.18 12.65
C TYR A 64 10.09 -16.83 12.08
N ILE A 65 10.38 -15.76 12.82
CA ILE A 65 9.97 -14.36 12.56
C ILE A 65 10.24 -13.92 11.10
N THR A 66 11.32 -14.40 10.49
CA THR A 66 11.72 -14.03 9.12
C THR A 66 11.00 -14.81 8.01
N GLY A 67 10.35 -15.93 8.34
CA GLY A 67 9.73 -16.81 7.33
C GLY A 67 8.36 -16.33 6.87
N CYS A 68 7.63 -15.61 7.73
CA CYS A 68 6.21 -15.29 7.56
C CYS A 68 5.91 -13.94 6.92
N GLN A 69 6.94 -13.16 6.59
CA GLN A 69 6.81 -11.84 6.02
C GLN A 69 7.94 -11.61 5.02
N ILE A 70 7.64 -10.91 3.93
CA ILE A 70 8.67 -10.40 3.03
C ILE A 70 9.17 -9.08 3.62
N LEU A 71 10.44 -9.04 4.00
CA LEU A 71 11.05 -7.91 4.70
C LEU A 71 11.88 -7.06 3.73
N PHE A 72 11.68 -5.75 3.79
CA PHE A 72 12.46 -4.74 3.08
C PHE A 72 13.08 -3.82 4.12
N PRO A 73 14.40 -3.96 4.41
CA PRO A 73 15.06 -3.12 5.39
C PRO A 73 15.09 -1.66 4.93
N PRO A 74 15.10 -0.69 5.84
CA PRO A 74 15.25 0.72 5.48
C PRO A 74 16.59 0.96 4.77
N ALA A 75 16.67 2.02 3.96
CA ALA A 75 17.90 2.43 3.31
C ALA A 75 19.06 2.60 4.33
N PRO A 76 20.30 2.17 4.01
CA PRO A 76 21.43 2.24 4.94
C PRO A 76 21.65 3.63 5.53
N GLU A 77 21.44 4.69 4.76
CA GLU A 77 21.63 6.07 5.20
C GLU A 77 20.59 6.51 6.25
N ALA A 78 19.38 5.94 6.19
CA ALA A 78 18.35 6.16 7.20
C ALA A 78 18.71 5.47 8.52
N VAL A 79 19.33 4.28 8.44
CA VAL A 79 19.85 3.55 9.60
C VAL A 79 21.03 4.29 10.23
N GLU A 80 22.03 4.66 9.43
CA GLU A 80 23.23 5.37 9.88
C GLU A 80 22.92 6.73 10.51
N SER A 81 21.92 7.44 9.99
CA SER A 81 21.49 8.73 10.55
C SER A 81 20.52 8.62 11.73
N GLY A 82 20.10 7.40 12.10
CA GLY A 82 19.15 7.16 13.18
C GLY A 82 17.71 7.63 12.88
N THR A 83 17.39 7.84 11.61
CA THR A 83 16.08 8.34 11.14
C THR A 83 15.13 7.25 10.68
N ALA A 84 15.56 5.98 10.65
CA ALA A 84 14.74 4.80 10.33
C ALA A 84 13.76 4.42 11.46
N LYS A 85 12.95 5.38 11.92
CA LYS A 85 12.02 5.24 13.06
C LYS A 85 10.60 4.86 12.67
N LEU A 86 10.32 4.83 11.37
CA LEU A 86 9.01 4.55 10.82
C LEU A 86 9.04 3.28 9.97
N GLY A 87 8.02 2.45 10.13
CA GLY A 87 7.81 1.23 9.37
C GLY A 87 6.44 1.20 8.69
N VAL A 88 6.30 0.37 7.66
CA VAL A 88 5.05 0.09 6.97
C VAL A 88 4.78 -1.41 7.01
N LEU A 89 3.65 -1.80 7.59
CA LEU A 89 3.13 -3.15 7.50
C LEU A 89 2.07 -3.18 6.41
N PHE A 90 2.42 -3.78 5.27
CA PHE A 90 1.61 -3.72 4.06
C PHE A 90 0.82 -5.03 3.85
N TYR A 91 -0.49 -4.96 4.04
CA TYR A 91 -1.43 -6.07 3.86
C TYR A 91 -1.90 -6.17 2.40
N GLY A 92 -1.63 -7.32 1.79
CA GLY A 92 -2.04 -7.60 0.42
C GLY A 92 -3.54 -7.81 0.24
N GLY A 93 -4.01 -7.68 -1.00
CA GLY A 93 -5.38 -7.97 -1.39
C GLY A 93 -5.71 -9.45 -1.35
N GLY A 94 -7.01 -9.77 -1.24
CA GLY A 94 -7.47 -11.15 -1.16
C GLY A 94 -7.14 -11.95 -2.43
N LEU A 95 -6.49 -13.10 -2.23
CA LEU A 95 -6.06 -14.03 -3.30
C LEU A 95 -5.06 -13.40 -4.28
N VAL A 96 -4.32 -12.37 -3.83
CA VAL A 96 -3.21 -11.75 -4.54
C VAL A 96 -1.91 -12.21 -3.93
N ASP A 97 -0.97 -12.66 -4.76
CA ASP A 97 0.33 -13.09 -4.28
C ASP A 97 1.06 -11.92 -3.57
N PRO A 98 1.61 -12.11 -2.36
CA PRO A 98 2.21 -11.02 -1.57
C PRO A 98 3.37 -10.32 -2.29
N ARG A 99 4.07 -11.02 -3.20
CA ARG A 99 5.17 -10.44 -3.98
C ARG A 99 4.71 -9.33 -4.91
N SER A 100 3.43 -9.27 -5.24
CA SER A 100 2.81 -8.22 -6.06
C SER A 100 2.97 -6.81 -5.46
N TYR A 101 3.24 -6.70 -4.16
CA TYR A 101 3.43 -5.42 -3.48
C TYR A 101 4.92 -5.04 -3.30
N SER A 102 5.84 -5.87 -3.81
CA SER A 102 7.29 -5.66 -3.65
C SER A 102 7.79 -4.37 -4.27
N ILE A 103 7.18 -3.88 -5.36
CA ILE A 103 7.57 -2.59 -5.96
C ILE A 103 7.27 -1.42 -5.02
N ILE A 104 6.09 -1.41 -4.39
CA ILE A 104 5.73 -0.36 -3.40
C ILE A 104 6.69 -0.46 -2.21
N ALA A 105 6.87 -1.66 -1.67
CA ALA A 105 7.72 -1.88 -0.51
C ALA A 105 9.18 -1.47 -0.79
N LYS A 106 9.71 -1.84 -1.95
CA LYS A 106 11.05 -1.46 -2.39
C LYS A 106 11.20 0.05 -2.57
N LYS A 107 10.21 0.74 -3.14
CA LYS A 107 10.25 2.21 -3.25
C LYS A 107 10.23 2.89 -1.88
N LEU A 108 9.35 2.45 -0.96
CA LEU A 108 9.29 2.98 0.40
C LEU A 108 10.60 2.74 1.17
N SER A 109 11.21 1.57 0.99
CA SER A 109 12.50 1.21 1.60
C SER A 109 13.68 1.98 1.00
N ASP A 110 13.91 1.86 -0.31
CA ASP A 110 15.10 2.43 -0.96
C ASP A 110 15.05 3.97 -1.07
N VAL A 111 13.86 4.54 -1.35
CA VAL A 111 13.72 5.96 -1.67
C VAL A 111 13.31 6.77 -0.44
N HIS A 112 12.46 6.22 0.41
CA HIS A 112 11.92 6.91 1.58
C HIS A 112 12.53 6.45 2.90
N GLY A 113 13.42 5.45 2.90
CA GLY A 113 14.14 5.01 4.09
C GLY A 113 13.26 4.31 5.13
N LEU A 114 12.07 3.84 4.77
CA LEU A 114 11.15 3.18 5.69
C LEU A 114 11.40 1.67 5.73
N ALA A 115 11.33 1.05 6.91
CA ALA A 115 11.24 -0.40 6.99
C ALA A 115 9.89 -0.85 6.42
N VAL A 116 9.84 -1.91 5.62
CA VAL A 116 8.56 -2.45 5.13
C VAL A 116 8.49 -3.94 5.36
N ALA A 117 7.36 -4.39 5.87
CA ALA A 117 7.03 -5.80 6.01
C ALA A 117 5.74 -6.11 5.24
N ILE A 118 5.76 -7.15 4.40
CA ILE A 118 4.58 -7.67 3.70
C ILE A 118 4.24 -9.02 4.30
N PRO A 119 3.16 -9.17 5.08
CA PRO A 119 2.80 -10.45 5.65
C PRO A 119 2.39 -11.48 4.58
N ILE A 120 2.79 -12.73 4.82
CA ILE A 120 2.39 -13.88 4.02
C ILE A 120 1.30 -14.61 4.80
N PHE A 121 0.18 -14.93 4.15
CA PHE A 121 -0.94 -15.66 4.73
C PHE A 121 -1.12 -16.99 3.99
N THR A 122 -1.57 -18.04 4.68
CA THR A 122 -1.74 -19.38 4.08
C THR A 122 -2.60 -19.35 2.82
N SER A 123 -3.67 -18.56 2.82
CA SER A 123 -4.64 -18.44 1.72
C SER A 123 -4.56 -17.09 0.98
N ASP A 124 -3.53 -16.28 1.21
CA ASP A 124 -3.45 -14.89 0.75
C ASP A 124 -4.70 -14.06 1.15
N LEU A 125 -5.28 -14.37 2.32
CA LEU A 125 -6.38 -13.63 2.94
C LEU A 125 -5.88 -13.00 4.24
N ALA A 126 -5.77 -11.68 4.22
CA ALA A 126 -5.28 -10.86 5.34
C ALA A 126 -6.33 -10.62 6.45
N TYR A 127 -7.42 -11.38 6.47
CA TYR A 127 -8.48 -11.28 7.46
C TYR A 127 -9.16 -12.65 7.63
N SER A 128 -9.19 -13.16 8.86
CA SER A 128 -9.84 -14.42 9.25
C SER A 128 -10.93 -14.19 10.28
N ASP A 129 -10.61 -13.43 11.34
CA ASP A 129 -11.52 -13.11 12.44
C ASP A 129 -11.19 -11.76 13.10
N CYS A 130 -11.88 -11.49 14.20
CA CYS A 130 -11.81 -10.22 14.94
C CYS A 130 -10.63 -10.09 15.91
N SER A 131 -9.83 -11.16 16.10
CA SER A 131 -8.65 -11.12 16.97
C SER A 131 -7.47 -10.38 16.33
N GLY A 132 -7.56 -10.12 15.01
CA GLY A 132 -6.49 -9.52 14.23
C GLY A 132 -5.50 -10.58 13.74
N THR A 133 -4.45 -10.12 13.06
CA THR A 133 -3.52 -11.01 12.35
C THR A 133 -2.22 -11.29 13.11
N ASN A 134 -1.98 -10.55 14.21
CA ASN A 134 -0.75 -10.56 14.99
C ASN A 134 0.54 -10.33 14.16
N ARG A 135 0.44 -9.64 13.01
CA ARG A 135 1.59 -9.42 12.12
C ARG A 135 2.45 -8.23 12.50
N LEU A 136 1.91 -7.31 13.29
CA LEU A 136 2.66 -6.19 13.82
C LEU A 136 3.82 -6.63 14.73
N SER A 137 3.56 -7.51 15.69
CA SER A 137 4.57 -7.96 16.65
C SER A 137 5.78 -8.60 15.96
N LEU A 138 5.53 -9.36 14.89
CA LEU A 138 6.59 -9.95 14.05
C LEU A 138 7.38 -8.87 13.29
N ALA A 139 6.69 -7.89 12.72
CA ALA A 139 7.34 -6.81 11.98
C ALA A 139 8.20 -5.93 12.91
N ALA A 140 7.67 -5.56 14.08
CA ALA A 140 8.39 -4.84 15.12
C ALA A 140 9.61 -5.63 15.64
N SER A 141 9.48 -6.96 15.79
CA SER A 141 10.60 -7.82 16.17
C SER A 141 11.69 -7.91 15.10
N ALA A 142 11.31 -7.86 13.81
CA ALA A 142 12.24 -7.88 12.69
C ALA A 142 13.01 -6.55 12.53
N PHE A 143 12.41 -5.43 12.95
CA PHE A 143 12.99 -4.10 12.86
C PHE A 143 12.88 -3.36 14.21
N PRO A 144 13.69 -3.72 15.21
CA PRO A 144 13.57 -3.21 16.58
C PRO A 144 13.86 -1.71 16.73
N ASP A 145 14.48 -1.08 15.74
CA ASP A 145 14.74 0.36 15.72
C ASP A 145 13.54 1.20 15.24
N VAL A 146 12.51 0.55 14.69
CA VAL A 146 11.26 1.18 14.26
C VAL A 146 10.39 1.45 15.48
N GLU A 147 10.00 2.71 15.66
CA GLU A 147 9.20 3.17 16.80
C GLU A 147 7.71 3.22 16.47
N LYS A 148 7.34 3.50 15.20
CA LYS A 148 5.93 3.48 14.79
C LYS A 148 5.70 2.86 13.42
N TRP A 149 4.56 2.21 13.29
CA TRP A 149 4.10 1.46 12.12
C TRP A 149 2.87 2.09 11.50
N ILE A 150 2.89 2.20 10.18
CA ILE A 150 1.72 2.48 9.34
C ILE A 150 1.16 1.14 8.91
N LEU A 151 -0.12 0.88 9.21
CA LEU A 151 -0.81 -0.25 8.62
C LEU A 151 -1.41 0.18 7.29
N ALA A 152 -0.86 -0.32 6.20
CA ALA A 152 -1.34 -0.04 4.85
C ALA A 152 -1.98 -1.29 4.27
N GLY A 153 -3.12 -1.18 3.61
CA GLY A 153 -3.81 -2.36 3.09
C GLY A 153 -4.55 -2.11 1.79
N HIS A 154 -4.37 -3.03 0.84
CA HIS A 154 -5.12 -3.06 -0.41
C HIS A 154 -6.35 -3.97 -0.28
N SER A 155 -7.53 -3.48 -0.65
CA SER A 155 -8.76 -4.30 -0.72
C SER A 155 -9.01 -5.05 0.60
N LEU A 156 -9.13 -6.38 0.58
CA LEU A 156 -9.25 -7.20 1.80
C LEU A 156 -8.10 -6.97 2.81
N GLY A 157 -6.90 -6.63 2.36
CA GLY A 157 -5.79 -6.25 3.22
C GLY A 157 -6.08 -4.99 4.03
N GLY A 158 -6.82 -4.03 3.48
CA GLY A 158 -7.30 -2.85 4.22
C GLY A 158 -8.24 -3.23 5.36
N ILE A 159 -9.03 -4.29 5.18
CA ILE A 159 -9.91 -4.84 6.22
C ILE A 159 -9.10 -5.48 7.36
N GLY A 160 -8.03 -6.22 7.03
CA GLY A 160 -7.09 -6.73 8.03
C GLY A 160 -6.41 -5.60 8.80
N ALA A 161 -5.88 -4.60 8.08
CA ALA A 161 -5.21 -3.45 8.64
C ALA A 161 -6.09 -2.63 9.60
N GLN A 162 -7.37 -2.38 9.27
CA GLN A 162 -8.27 -1.66 10.18
C GLN A 162 -8.57 -2.45 11.46
N VAL A 163 -8.64 -3.79 11.40
CA VAL A 163 -8.93 -4.63 12.55
C VAL A 163 -7.73 -4.67 13.48
N ASP A 164 -6.53 -4.84 12.92
CA ASP A 164 -5.30 -4.82 13.70
C ASP A 164 -5.07 -3.46 14.36
N LEU A 165 -5.27 -2.36 13.62
CA LEU A 165 -5.20 -1.03 14.20
C LEU A 165 -6.25 -0.84 15.30
N TRP A 166 -7.50 -1.26 15.04
CA TRP A 166 -8.55 -1.14 16.03
C TRP A 166 -8.16 -1.86 17.31
N ASN A 167 -7.70 -3.11 17.21
CA ASN A 167 -7.36 -3.91 18.38
C ASN A 167 -6.20 -3.31 19.20
N ALA A 168 -5.18 -2.75 18.55
CA ALA A 168 -4.01 -2.17 19.22
C ALA A 168 -4.21 -0.74 19.75
N ARG A 169 -5.25 0.00 19.31
CA ARG A 169 -5.42 1.44 19.60
C ARG A 169 -5.43 1.84 21.08
N ASN A 170 -5.79 0.93 21.97
CA ASN A 170 -5.93 1.18 23.41
C ASN A 170 -4.66 0.84 24.20
N GLU A 171 -3.61 0.37 23.52
CA GLU A 171 -2.32 0.10 24.15
C GLU A 171 -1.60 1.44 24.35
N THR A 172 -1.36 1.80 25.61
CA THR A 172 -0.85 3.11 26.06
C THR A 172 0.51 3.52 25.44
N ASP A 173 1.21 2.60 24.78
CA ASP A 173 2.47 2.77 24.05
C ASP A 173 2.41 2.11 22.65
N SER A 174 1.24 2.04 22.00
CA SER A 174 1.11 1.27 20.76
C SER A 174 2.10 1.75 19.69
N ASP A 175 2.91 0.81 19.17
CA ASP A 175 3.81 0.99 18.03
C ASP A 175 3.04 1.31 16.73
N ILE A 176 1.71 1.48 16.73
CA ILE A 176 0.92 1.80 15.55
C ILE A 176 0.55 3.28 15.51
N GLY A 177 0.87 3.94 14.40
CA GLY A 177 0.66 5.38 14.25
C GLY A 177 -0.16 5.82 13.05
N GLY A 178 -0.68 4.91 12.22
CA GLY A 178 -1.56 5.33 11.12
C GLY A 178 -2.16 4.21 10.28
N LEU A 179 -3.16 4.57 9.46
CA LEU A 179 -3.88 3.66 8.56
C LEU A 179 -3.86 4.17 7.11
N VAL A 180 -3.60 3.30 6.14
CA VAL A 180 -3.78 3.62 4.71
C VAL A 180 -4.65 2.57 4.06
N LEU A 181 -5.81 2.98 3.57
CA LEU A 181 -6.76 2.12 2.85
C LEU A 181 -6.65 2.40 1.35
N MET A 182 -6.32 1.38 0.56
CA MET A 182 -6.20 1.47 -0.90
C MET A 182 -7.22 0.54 -1.55
N GLY A 183 -8.17 1.08 -2.31
CA GLY A 183 -9.29 0.29 -2.82
C GLY A 183 -10.03 -0.44 -1.70
N SER A 184 -10.14 0.19 -0.53
CA SER A 184 -10.74 -0.36 0.69
C SER A 184 -11.44 0.76 1.47
N TYR A 185 -12.22 0.39 2.49
CA TYR A 185 -12.97 1.30 3.35
C TYR A 185 -13.10 0.72 4.76
N ILE A 186 -13.49 1.56 5.74
CA ILE A 186 -13.79 1.07 7.08
C ILE A 186 -15.05 0.21 7.05
N ARG A 187 -14.87 -1.10 7.18
CA ARG A 187 -15.96 -2.08 7.10
C ARG A 187 -16.58 -2.35 8.47
N GLN A 188 -17.89 -2.14 8.58
CA GLN A 188 -18.67 -2.37 9.81
C GLN A 188 -19.28 -3.79 9.90
N ASP A 189 -19.59 -4.43 8.78
CA ASP A 189 -20.28 -5.73 8.71
C ASP A 189 -19.31 -6.92 8.87
N LEU A 190 -18.43 -6.85 9.87
CA LEU A 190 -17.40 -7.87 10.14
C LEU A 190 -17.78 -8.87 11.24
N GLY A 191 -18.78 -8.54 12.07
CA GLY A 191 -19.08 -9.31 13.29
C GLY A 191 -18.13 -9.03 14.46
N CYS A 192 -17.24 -8.03 14.33
CA CYS A 192 -16.22 -7.66 15.31
C CYS A 192 -16.62 -6.54 16.27
N GLY A 193 -17.91 -6.20 16.32
CA GLY A 193 -18.35 -4.91 16.86
C GLY A 193 -18.09 -3.76 15.89
N ALA A 194 -18.55 -2.56 16.26
CA ALA A 194 -18.33 -1.37 15.45
C ALA A 194 -16.86 -0.91 15.55
N ILE A 195 -16.27 -0.59 14.41
CA ILE A 195 -14.91 -0.02 14.30
C ILE A 195 -15.09 1.45 13.93
N ASP A 196 -14.79 2.37 14.83
CA ASP A 196 -15.08 3.79 14.64
C ASP A 196 -13.89 4.66 15.06
N PHE A 197 -13.15 5.17 14.07
CA PHE A 197 -12.01 6.05 14.28
C PHE A 197 -12.39 7.54 14.26
N SER A 198 -13.66 7.89 14.11
CA SER A 198 -14.12 9.28 13.91
C SER A 198 -13.70 10.25 15.01
N GLN A 199 -13.58 9.75 16.25
CA GLN A 199 -13.16 10.51 17.44
C GLN A 199 -11.67 10.34 17.78
N THR A 200 -10.88 9.73 16.90
CA THR A 200 -9.44 9.56 17.07
C THR A 200 -8.68 10.62 16.29
N ASN A 201 -7.43 10.89 16.70
CA ASN A 201 -6.47 11.71 15.94
C ASN A 201 -5.41 10.83 15.26
N ILE A 202 -5.77 9.60 14.89
CA ILE A 202 -4.86 8.70 14.20
C ILE A 202 -4.76 9.19 12.75
N PRO A 203 -3.55 9.48 12.23
CA PRO A 203 -3.35 9.79 10.82
C PRO A 203 -3.84 8.68 9.90
N MET A 204 -4.64 9.04 8.91
CA MET A 204 -5.23 8.11 7.95
C MET A 204 -5.13 8.62 6.51
N ALA A 205 -5.13 7.69 5.56
CA ALA A 205 -5.43 7.98 4.17
C ALA A 205 -6.43 6.96 3.59
N SER A 206 -7.37 7.45 2.80
CA SER A 206 -8.30 6.62 2.01
C SER A 206 -8.08 6.93 0.53
N VAL A 207 -7.64 5.93 -0.22
CA VAL A 207 -7.29 6.03 -1.64
C VAL A 207 -8.23 5.15 -2.45
N SER A 208 -8.99 5.74 -3.36
CA SER A 208 -9.85 5.03 -4.32
C SER A 208 -9.35 5.21 -5.76
N GLY A 209 -9.73 4.29 -6.65
CA GLY A 209 -9.62 4.49 -8.09
C GLY A 209 -10.99 4.82 -8.69
N GLU A 210 -11.04 5.79 -9.61
CA GLU A 210 -12.28 6.18 -10.30
C GLU A 210 -12.94 5.00 -11.03
N LEU A 211 -12.12 4.11 -11.58
CA LEU A 211 -12.51 2.95 -12.37
C LEU A 211 -12.36 1.65 -11.58
N ASP A 212 -12.37 1.71 -10.25
CA ASP A 212 -12.38 0.53 -9.39
C ASP A 212 -13.66 -0.28 -9.61
N GLY A 213 -13.51 -1.49 -10.15
CA GLY A 213 -14.63 -2.39 -10.45
C GLY A 213 -15.00 -3.37 -9.33
N ILE A 214 -14.32 -3.31 -8.17
CA ILE A 214 -14.47 -4.27 -7.06
C ILE A 214 -15.12 -3.63 -5.85
N VAL A 215 -14.68 -2.43 -5.49
CA VAL A 215 -15.16 -1.74 -4.29
C VAL A 215 -16.62 -1.37 -4.46
N ASN A 216 -17.45 -1.79 -3.49
CA ASN A 216 -18.84 -1.33 -3.43
C ASN A 216 -18.86 0.15 -3.06
N ARG A 217 -19.18 1.02 -4.02
CA ARG A 217 -19.10 2.47 -3.82
C ARG A 217 -19.98 2.99 -2.69
N THR A 218 -21.19 2.45 -2.54
CA THR A 218 -22.08 2.82 -1.42
C THR A 218 -21.44 2.49 -0.07
N ARG A 219 -20.83 1.31 0.08
CA ARG A 219 -20.14 0.94 1.32
C ARG A 219 -18.87 1.76 1.54
N PHE A 220 -18.16 2.11 0.48
CA PHE A 220 -17.00 3.01 0.54
C PHE A 220 -17.40 4.40 1.04
N ASP A 221 -18.44 5.00 0.46
CA ASP A 221 -18.91 6.34 0.83
C ASP A 221 -19.43 6.35 2.28
N LEU A 222 -20.19 5.34 2.70
CA LEU A 222 -20.63 5.19 4.09
C LEU A 222 -19.43 4.97 5.03
N GLY A 223 -18.44 4.19 4.62
CA GLY A 223 -17.23 3.90 5.42
C GLY A 223 -16.43 5.15 5.82
N GLN A 224 -16.57 6.26 5.09
CA GLN A 224 -15.88 7.51 5.40
C GLN A 224 -16.31 8.11 6.74
N GLU A 225 -17.54 7.85 7.21
CA GLU A 225 -18.03 8.36 8.50
C GLU A 225 -17.25 7.82 9.70
N PHE A 226 -16.54 6.70 9.51
CA PHE A 226 -15.76 6.02 10.55
C PHE A 226 -14.25 6.29 10.46
N LEU A 227 -13.81 7.13 9.52
CA LEU A 227 -12.42 7.58 9.43
C LEU A 227 -12.17 8.72 10.43
N SER A 228 -10.91 8.94 10.82
CA SER A 228 -10.57 10.08 11.69
C SER A 228 -11.03 11.40 11.06
N THR A 229 -11.89 12.14 11.77
CA THR A 229 -12.50 13.36 11.22
C THR A 229 -11.47 14.45 10.89
N ASN A 230 -10.40 14.55 11.69
CA ASN A 230 -9.44 15.66 11.60
C ASN A 230 -8.11 15.26 10.96
N ASP A 231 -7.82 13.97 10.84
CA ASP A 231 -6.50 13.47 10.40
C ASP A 231 -6.62 12.45 9.26
N THR A 232 -7.60 12.61 8.36
CA THR A 232 -7.76 11.77 7.16
C THR A 232 -7.45 12.52 5.87
N PHE A 233 -6.57 11.95 5.05
CA PHE A 233 -6.34 12.36 3.66
C PHE A 233 -7.18 11.51 2.70
N LEU A 234 -8.06 12.15 1.93
CA LEU A 234 -8.88 11.49 0.92
C LEU A 234 -8.26 11.72 -0.46
N LEU A 235 -8.04 10.63 -1.21
CA LEU A 235 -7.49 10.68 -2.56
C LEU A 235 -8.32 9.81 -3.51
N ASP A 236 -8.95 10.42 -4.49
CA ASP A 236 -9.57 9.70 -5.60
C ASP A 236 -8.67 9.76 -6.83
N VAL A 237 -8.14 8.61 -7.25
CA VAL A 237 -7.22 8.50 -8.37
C VAL A 237 -8.04 8.46 -9.66
N MET A 238 -8.14 9.61 -10.32
CA MET A 238 -8.76 9.73 -11.63
C MET A 238 -8.10 8.78 -12.65
N GLY A 239 -8.91 8.01 -13.36
CA GLY A 239 -8.48 6.97 -14.28
C GLY A 239 -7.80 5.76 -13.62
N GLY A 240 -7.67 5.72 -12.30
CA GLY A 240 -7.13 4.57 -11.57
C GLY A 240 -8.14 3.44 -11.41
N ASN A 241 -7.67 2.20 -11.27
CA ASN A 241 -8.53 1.03 -11.08
C ASN A 241 -8.18 0.29 -9.77
N HIS A 242 -8.84 -0.83 -9.48
CA HIS A 242 -8.53 -1.65 -8.31
C HIS A 242 -7.14 -2.33 -8.45
N GLY A 243 -6.88 -2.87 -9.65
CA GLY A 243 -5.73 -3.74 -9.91
C GLY A 243 -4.36 -3.07 -9.85
N TYR A 244 -4.31 -1.74 -9.97
CA TYR A 244 -3.07 -0.96 -10.06
C TYR A 244 -2.51 -0.55 -8.70
N PHE A 245 -3.18 -0.89 -7.59
CA PHE A 245 -2.61 -0.79 -6.24
C PHE A 245 -1.54 -1.86 -5.94
N GLY A 246 -1.37 -2.85 -6.82
CA GLY A 246 -0.26 -3.81 -6.79
C GLY A 246 0.31 -4.04 -8.18
N HIS A 247 1.27 -4.94 -8.32
CA HIS A 247 1.84 -5.39 -9.60
C HIS A 247 1.52 -6.85 -9.82
N TYR A 248 0.25 -7.13 -10.13
CA TYR A 248 -0.24 -8.47 -10.45
C TYR A 248 -1.06 -8.47 -11.73
N ASN A 249 -1.19 -9.66 -12.31
CA ASN A 249 -2.10 -9.90 -13.41
C ASN A 249 -3.54 -10.03 -12.86
N TYR A 250 -4.31 -8.94 -12.97
CA TYR A 250 -5.70 -8.90 -12.53
C TYR A 250 -6.68 -9.48 -13.56
N THR A 251 -6.28 -9.72 -14.81
CA THR A 251 -7.20 -10.16 -15.88
C THR A 251 -7.70 -11.60 -15.66
N LEU A 252 -6.98 -12.39 -14.87
CA LEU A 252 -7.38 -13.76 -14.51
C LEU A 252 -8.49 -13.79 -13.45
N ARG A 253 -8.71 -12.69 -12.70
CA ARG A 253 -9.72 -12.63 -11.64
C ARG A 253 -11.14 -12.68 -12.18
N THR A 254 -11.41 -12.12 -13.36
CA THR A 254 -12.76 -12.15 -13.95
C THR A 254 -13.22 -13.56 -14.31
N PRO A 255 -12.48 -14.36 -15.08
CA PRO A 255 -12.89 -15.73 -15.38
C PRO A 255 -12.88 -16.66 -14.16
N ILE A 256 -12.02 -16.43 -13.15
CA ILE A 256 -11.89 -17.32 -11.98
C ILE A 256 -12.87 -16.96 -10.85
N LEU A 257 -13.00 -15.67 -10.52
CA LEU A 257 -13.75 -15.17 -9.37
C LEU A 257 -15.02 -14.39 -9.75
N GLY A 258 -15.21 -14.06 -11.04
CA GLY A 258 -16.25 -13.14 -11.48
C GLY A 258 -16.01 -11.70 -11.02
N GLN A 259 -14.74 -11.35 -10.76
CA GLN A 259 -14.31 -10.05 -10.26
C GLN A 259 -13.57 -9.29 -11.36
N ASN A 260 -13.98 -8.05 -11.63
CA ASN A 260 -13.30 -7.16 -12.57
C ASN A 260 -12.67 -6.01 -11.79
N ASP A 261 -11.34 -5.96 -11.78
CA ASP A 261 -10.57 -4.90 -11.12
C ASP A 261 -10.72 -3.53 -11.80
N GLY A 262 -11.34 -3.49 -12.99
CA GLY A 262 -11.53 -2.31 -13.81
C GLY A 262 -10.38 -2.09 -14.78
N ASP A 263 -10.60 -1.27 -15.81
CA ASP A 263 -9.59 -0.92 -16.81
C ASP A 263 -9.09 0.50 -16.54
N ALA A 264 -7.85 0.62 -16.06
CA ALA A 264 -7.26 1.94 -15.79
C ALA A 264 -7.00 2.72 -17.09
N LEU A 265 -7.13 4.04 -17.01
CA LEU A 265 -6.81 5.00 -18.08
C LEU A 265 -5.46 5.70 -17.85
N ILE A 266 -4.86 5.52 -16.67
CA ILE A 266 -3.53 6.03 -16.33
C ILE A 266 -2.51 4.89 -16.28
N PRO A 267 -1.21 5.19 -16.48
CA PRO A 267 -0.17 4.19 -16.26
C PRO A 267 -0.11 3.72 -14.79
N ARG A 268 0.24 2.44 -14.59
CA ARG A 268 0.29 1.82 -13.26
C ARG A 268 1.24 2.55 -12.31
N GLU A 269 2.39 2.97 -12.81
CA GLU A 269 3.39 3.69 -12.04
C GLU A 269 2.84 4.98 -11.43
N ILE A 270 1.92 5.67 -12.12
CA ILE A 270 1.29 6.89 -11.60
C ILE A 270 0.41 6.56 -10.40
N GLN A 271 -0.43 5.52 -10.48
CA GLN A 271 -1.26 5.10 -9.35
C GLN A 271 -0.42 4.61 -8.17
N ILE A 272 0.68 3.91 -8.44
CA ILE A 272 1.63 3.44 -7.43
C ILE A 272 2.30 4.62 -6.72
N ASP A 273 2.76 5.63 -7.45
CA ASP A 273 3.41 6.80 -6.86
C ASP A 273 2.43 7.65 -6.05
N LEU A 274 1.18 7.77 -6.51
CA LEU A 274 0.09 8.40 -5.73
C LEU A 274 -0.21 7.63 -4.43
N SER A 275 -0.21 6.30 -4.49
CA SER A 275 -0.41 5.44 -3.32
C SER A 275 0.74 5.57 -2.31
N ILE A 276 1.99 5.63 -2.79
CA ILE A 276 3.17 5.92 -1.95
C ILE A 276 3.05 7.32 -1.36
N GLY A 277 2.61 8.32 -2.13
CA GLY A 277 2.34 9.67 -1.63
C GLY A 277 1.34 9.69 -0.47
N ALA A 278 0.28 8.89 -0.54
CA ALA A 278 -0.68 8.74 0.56
C ALA A 278 -0.06 8.09 1.81
N ILE A 279 0.80 7.07 1.64
CA ILE A 279 1.56 6.47 2.75
C ILE A 279 2.50 7.51 3.38
N MET A 280 3.22 8.28 2.56
CA MET A 280 4.12 9.32 3.04
C MET A 280 3.39 10.49 3.70
N HIS A 281 2.16 10.81 3.25
CA HIS A 281 1.30 11.77 3.93
C HIS A 281 1.04 11.33 5.37
N VAL A 282 0.59 10.08 5.57
CA VAL A 282 0.38 9.50 6.91
C VAL A 282 1.68 9.51 7.71
N ALA A 283 2.79 9.07 7.12
CA ALA A 283 4.11 9.08 7.77
C ALA A 283 4.50 10.45 8.32
N SER A 284 4.27 11.51 7.55
CA SER A 284 4.61 12.90 7.93
C SER A 284 3.82 13.42 9.15
N ARG A 285 2.72 12.76 9.52
CA ARG A 285 1.81 13.15 10.59
C ARG A 285 2.02 12.36 11.87
N MET A 286 2.93 11.39 11.88
CA MET A 286 3.14 10.48 13.02
C MET A 286 4.03 11.07 14.14
N GLY A 287 4.52 12.30 13.96
CA GLY A 287 5.32 13.01 14.96
C GLY A 287 6.75 12.49 15.12
N LEU A 288 7.25 11.72 14.14
CA LEU A 288 8.62 11.23 14.06
C LEU A 288 9.33 11.87 12.86
N PRO A 289 10.67 12.03 12.93
CA PRO A 289 11.43 12.51 11.79
C PRO A 289 11.30 11.54 10.61
N LEU A 290 11.00 12.06 9.43
CA LEU A 290 11.11 11.28 8.20
C LEU A 290 12.60 11.07 7.87
N PRO A 291 12.97 9.92 7.29
CA PRO A 291 14.31 9.73 6.79
C PRO A 291 14.72 10.84 5.83
N SER A 292 15.96 11.32 5.95
CA SER A 292 16.46 12.33 5.01
C SER A 292 16.50 11.72 3.62
N PHE A 293 15.83 12.34 2.65
CA PHE A 293 15.96 11.96 1.25
C PHE A 293 17.44 11.97 0.87
N THR A 294 18.01 10.80 0.60
CA THR A 294 19.29 10.73 -0.08
C THR A 294 19.10 11.43 -1.41
N LYS A 295 19.92 12.46 -1.68
CA LYS A 295 20.09 12.91 -3.07
C LYS A 295 20.49 11.66 -3.84
N ARG A 296 19.57 11.12 -4.66
CA ARG A 296 19.98 10.21 -5.73
C ARG A 296 21.15 10.90 -6.40
N ALA A 297 22.29 10.23 -6.50
CA ALA A 297 23.38 10.71 -7.33
C ALA A 297 22.83 10.77 -8.75
N VAL A 298 22.25 11.91 -9.11
CA VAL A 298 21.87 12.23 -10.48
C VAL A 298 23.17 12.10 -11.26
N ALA A 299 23.21 11.15 -12.20
CA ALA A 299 24.37 10.97 -13.04
C ALA A 299 24.80 12.36 -13.57
N PRO A 300 26.09 12.73 -13.51
CA PRO A 300 26.55 14.09 -13.78
C PRO A 300 26.20 14.60 -15.20
N LYS A 301 25.72 13.72 -16.09
CA LYS A 301 25.22 14.06 -17.43
C LYS A 301 23.91 14.84 -17.46
N ILE A 302 23.10 14.87 -16.40
CA ILE A 302 21.82 15.62 -16.40
C ILE A 302 22.00 17.05 -15.86
N ILE A 303 22.94 17.27 -14.95
CA ILE A 303 23.16 18.59 -14.34
C ILE A 303 23.64 19.62 -15.37
N SER A 304 24.49 19.23 -16.32
CA SER A 304 24.98 20.16 -17.36
C SER A 304 23.90 20.63 -18.35
N ALA A 305 22.75 19.95 -18.42
CA ALA A 305 21.66 20.33 -19.32
C ALA A 305 20.69 21.37 -18.71
N CYS A 306 20.62 21.47 -17.38
CA CYS A 306 19.78 22.46 -16.69
C CYS A 306 20.49 23.84 -16.57
N GLU A 307 21.82 23.89 -16.41
CA GLU A 307 22.56 25.16 -16.24
C GLU A 307 22.66 25.98 -17.54
N ASP A 308 22.83 25.33 -18.69
CA ASP A 308 23.00 26.03 -19.98
C ASP A 308 21.70 26.71 -20.47
N LYS A 309 20.52 26.26 -20.05
CA LYS A 309 19.23 26.85 -20.47
C LYS A 309 18.74 28.02 -19.63
N ILE A 310 19.27 28.21 -18.42
CA ILE A 310 18.91 29.35 -17.57
C ILE A 310 19.65 30.62 -18.03
N LEU A 311 20.85 30.47 -18.61
CA LEU A 311 21.64 31.61 -19.08
C LEU A 311 21.17 32.19 -20.43
N ASP A 312 20.45 31.41 -21.26
CA ASP A 312 20.05 31.80 -22.62
C ASP A 312 18.72 32.60 -22.69
N THR A 313 18.05 32.82 -21.55
CA THR A 313 16.78 33.61 -21.51
C THR A 313 16.97 35.05 -21.01
N SER A 314 18.20 35.48 -20.75
CA SER A 314 18.50 36.85 -20.29
C SER A 314 18.59 37.90 -21.40
N THR A 315 18.41 37.53 -22.68
CA THR A 315 18.49 38.47 -23.82
C THR A 315 17.37 38.30 -24.85
N SER A 316 16.12 38.54 -24.47
CA SER A 316 15.12 39.06 -25.42
C SER A 316 13.94 39.72 -24.69
N SER A 317 14.12 40.98 -24.30
CA SER A 317 13.02 41.86 -23.95
C SER A 317 12.36 42.39 -25.22
N SER A 318 11.15 41.92 -25.52
CA SER A 318 10.20 42.66 -26.36
C SER A 318 8.82 42.54 -25.74
N GLY A 319 8.40 43.62 -25.07
CA GLY A 319 7.13 43.72 -24.40
C GLY A 319 5.96 43.85 -25.37
N ILE A 320 4.82 43.28 -24.98
CA ILE A 320 3.51 43.68 -25.47
C ILE A 320 2.59 43.77 -24.24
N PHE A 321 2.17 44.99 -23.92
CA PHE A 321 1.14 45.29 -22.93
C PHE A 321 -0.24 45.08 -23.56
N TRP A 322 -1.14 44.39 -22.85
CA TRP A 322 -2.60 44.54 -23.05
C TRP A 322 -3.28 44.79 -21.71
N HIS A 323 -4.00 45.91 -21.64
CA HIS A 323 -4.87 46.28 -20.53
C HIS A 323 -6.25 45.63 -20.68
N GLY A 324 -6.79 45.11 -19.57
CA GLY A 324 -8.22 45.12 -19.25
C GLY A 324 -9.01 43.85 -19.57
N PHE A 325 -9.29 43.03 -18.56
CA PHE A 325 -10.63 42.91 -17.93
C PHE A 325 -10.56 41.88 -16.79
N SER A 326 -11.21 42.20 -15.68
CA SER A 326 -11.28 41.42 -14.45
C SER A 326 -12.02 40.10 -14.64
N GLY A 327 -11.34 38.99 -14.42
CA GLY A 327 -11.91 37.63 -14.40
C GLY A 327 -10.79 36.62 -14.29
N MET A 328 -10.62 36.04 -13.09
CA MET A 328 -9.52 35.14 -12.75
C MET A 328 -9.52 33.92 -13.67
N THR A 329 -8.66 33.97 -14.69
CA THR A 329 -8.40 32.88 -15.63
C THR A 329 -7.02 32.35 -15.29
N ILE A 330 -6.95 31.16 -14.67
CA ILE A 330 -5.69 30.47 -14.43
C ILE A 330 -5.25 29.92 -15.79
N ALA A 331 -4.27 30.57 -16.41
CA ALA A 331 -3.66 30.10 -17.64
C ALA A 331 -2.80 28.86 -17.35
N LEU A 332 -3.09 27.77 -18.06
CA LEU A 332 -2.23 26.61 -18.21
C LEU A 332 -0.88 27.08 -18.80
N SER A 333 0.13 27.19 -17.96
CA SER A 333 1.53 27.21 -18.39
C SER A 333 2.35 26.33 -17.44
N THR A 334 2.00 25.03 -17.42
CA THR A 334 2.71 24.03 -16.62
C THR A 334 2.95 22.78 -17.45
N PHE A 335 3.66 22.94 -18.57
CA PHE A 335 4.26 21.83 -19.31
C PHE A 335 5.70 22.20 -19.61
N LEU A 336 6.55 22.18 -18.57
CA LEU A 336 8.04 22.11 -18.64
C LEU A 336 8.74 22.19 -17.27
N PHE A 337 8.01 22.24 -16.15
CA PHE A 337 8.59 22.32 -14.81
C PHE A 337 8.83 20.97 -14.10
N THR A 338 8.73 19.84 -14.81
CA THR A 338 8.72 18.51 -14.17
C THR A 338 10.06 17.78 -14.15
N TYR A 339 11.20 18.44 -14.46
CA TYR A 339 12.49 17.73 -14.56
C TYR A 339 13.67 18.31 -13.78
N CYS A 340 13.47 19.35 -12.97
CA CYS A 340 14.56 19.85 -12.13
C CYS A 340 13.95 20.31 -10.78
N TRP A 341 13.54 19.36 -9.92
CA TRP A 341 13.57 19.39 -8.45
C TRP A 341 13.40 17.95 -7.91
#